data_AF-X0B1J4-F1
#
_entry.id   AF-X0B1J4-F1
#
_cell.length_a   1.000
_cell.length_b   1.000
_cell.length_c   1.000
_cell.angle_alpha   90.00
_cell.angle_beta   90.00
_cell.angle_gamma   90.00
#
_symmetry.space_group_name_H-M   'P 1'
#
loop_
_entity.id
_entity.type
_entity.pdbx_description
1 polymer ?
#
loop_
_entity_poly.entity_id
_entity_poly.type
_entity_poly.pdbx_seq_one_letter_code
_entity_poly.pdbx_strand_id
1 'polypeptide(L)'
;MDARYLRHENKMYDHVWSLQGTVVPVCLGIVDLIKPYYFDSGVYVHFLLLSYGGRPVLREMKEVRPNVVDQIIVALKRLHQCRILHHDAEPRNVLYDRSSGGCMLVDLMLAEIHDRQPLGSINCNRQSRKRKSVTGKHVPDAFSVEVQSLRASLA
;
A
#
# COMPACT_ATOMS: atom_id res chain seq x y z
N MET A 1 7.90 17.34 7.09
CA MET A 1 7.74 15.87 7.19
C MET A 1 8.70 15.35 8.25
N ASP A 2 8.24 14.55 9.22
CA ASP A 2 9.12 13.97 10.25
C ASP A 2 10.00 12.87 9.62
N ALA A 3 11.30 12.89 9.90
CA ALA A 3 12.25 11.89 9.41
C ALA A 3 11.88 10.46 9.80
N ARG A 4 11.06 10.28 10.86
CA ARG A 4 10.51 8.96 11.23
C ARG A 4 9.58 8.39 10.17
N TYR A 5 8.65 9.20 9.65
CA TYR A 5 7.72 8.75 8.60
C TYR A 5 8.46 8.42 7.30
N LEU A 6 9.45 9.23 6.92
CA LEU A 6 10.26 8.98 5.73
C LEU A 6 11.04 7.66 5.81
N ARG A 7 11.66 7.37 6.97
CA ARG A 7 12.34 6.10 7.20
C ARG A 7 11.39 4.91 7.26
N HIS A 8 10.18 5.11 7.78
CA HIS A 8 9.14 4.09 7.79
C HIS A 8 8.71 3.75 6.36
N GLU A 9 8.39 4.76 5.55
CA GLU A 9 8.02 4.59 4.15
C GLU A 9 9.12 3.86 3.37
N ASN A 10 10.39 4.24 3.54
CA ASN A 10 11.51 3.55 2.90
C ASN A 10 11.54 2.05 3.26
N LYS A 11 11.30 1.70 4.53
CA LYS A 11 11.22 0.29 4.95
C LYS A 11 10.05 -0.44 4.33
N MET A 12 8.91 0.24 4.10
CA MET A 12 7.78 -0.37 3.41
C MET A 12 8.16 -0.73 1.98
N TYR A 13 8.85 0.16 1.26
CA TYR A 13 9.38 -0.15 -0.07
C TYR A 13 10.39 -1.28 -0.07
N ASP A 14 11.29 -1.35 0.93
CA ASP A 14 12.23 -2.47 1.09
C ASP A 14 11.49 -3.80 1.28
N HIS A 15 10.40 -3.80 2.06
CA HIS A 15 9.57 -4.99 2.30
C HIS A 15 8.86 -5.48 1.04
N VAL A 16 8.44 -4.56 0.16
CA VAL A 16 7.78 -4.90 -1.13
C VAL A 16 8.74 -4.89 -2.31
N TRP A 17 10.01 -5.21 -2.08
CA TRP A 17 11.04 -5.27 -3.12
C TRP A 17 10.59 -6.03 -4.39
N SER A 18 9.90 -7.17 -4.22
CA SER A 18 9.41 -8.00 -5.34
C SER A 18 8.33 -7.35 -6.21
N LEU A 19 7.70 -6.27 -5.73
CA LEU A 19 6.65 -5.53 -6.42
C LEU A 19 7.15 -4.24 -7.07
N GLN A 20 8.39 -3.83 -6.78
CA GLN A 20 8.96 -2.60 -7.31
C GLN A 20 9.09 -2.66 -8.84
N GLY A 21 8.74 -1.54 -9.50
CA GLY A 21 8.70 -1.41 -10.95
C GLY A 21 7.49 -2.05 -11.63
N THR A 22 6.58 -2.68 -10.87
CA THR A 22 5.35 -3.28 -11.42
C THR A 22 4.08 -2.77 -10.74
N VAL A 23 4.02 -2.85 -9.41
CA VAL A 23 2.85 -2.44 -8.60
C VAL A 23 3.15 -1.20 -7.77
N VAL A 24 4.42 -1.00 -7.40
CA VAL A 24 4.90 0.22 -6.73
C VAL A 24 6.13 0.74 -7.49
N PRO A 25 6.49 2.03 -7.41
CA PRO A 25 7.72 2.53 -8.00
C PRO A 25 8.97 1.85 -7.42
N VAL A 26 10.06 1.88 -8.19
CA VAL A 26 11.36 1.47 -7.68
C VAL A 26 11.86 2.53 -6.69
N CYS A 27 12.11 2.14 -5.45
CA CYS A 27 12.68 2.98 -4.43
C CYS A 27 14.20 3.03 -4.58
N LEU A 28 14.73 4.23 -4.82
CA LEU A 28 16.18 4.48 -4.89
C LEU A 28 16.77 4.81 -3.52
N GLY A 29 15.91 4.98 -2.51
CA GLY A 29 16.29 5.23 -1.13
C GLY A 29 16.22 6.70 -0.72
N ILE A 30 16.64 6.94 0.52
CA ILE A 30 16.67 8.28 1.12
C ILE A 30 17.98 8.96 0.75
N VAL A 31 17.89 10.21 0.30
CA VAL A 31 19.03 11.08 0.01
C VAL A 31 19.05 12.26 0.96
N ASP A 32 20.26 12.60 1.42
CA ASP A 32 20.52 13.78 2.23
C ASP A 32 20.74 14.99 1.32
N LEU A 33 20.05 16.09 1.61
CA LEU A 33 20.21 17.32 0.88
C LEU A 33 21.38 18.14 1.45
N ILE A 34 22.32 18.53 0.58
CA ILE A 34 23.45 19.39 0.97
C ILE A 34 22.95 20.75 1.47
N LYS A 35 21.87 21.26 0.87
CA LYS A 35 21.19 22.48 1.29
C LYS A 35 19.73 22.17 1.59
N PRO A 36 19.16 22.70 2.69
CA PRO A 36 17.75 22.50 2.97
C PRO A 36 16.88 23.00 1.81
N TYR A 37 15.85 22.23 1.48
CA TYR A 37 14.83 22.64 0.52
C TYR A 37 13.68 23.29 1.28
N TYR A 38 13.33 24.52 0.90
CA TYR A 38 12.26 25.30 1.53
C TYR A 38 11.03 25.26 0.63
N PHE A 39 9.94 24.69 1.12
CA PHE A 39 8.70 24.58 0.36
C PHE A 39 7.50 24.55 1.30
N ASP A 40 6.44 25.30 0.96
CA ASP A 40 5.19 25.36 1.72
C ASP A 40 5.39 25.54 3.25
N SER A 41 6.22 26.51 3.63
CA SER A 41 6.60 26.79 5.03
C SER A 41 7.35 25.64 5.75
N GLY A 42 7.71 24.57 5.04
CA GLY A 42 8.50 23.45 5.53
C GLY A 42 9.98 23.57 5.17
N VAL A 43 10.82 22.97 6.02
CA VAL A 43 12.26 22.79 5.77
C VAL A 43 12.53 21.29 5.63
N TYR A 44 12.99 20.89 4.44
CA TYR A 44 13.27 19.50 4.12
C TYR A 44 14.78 19.30 3.97
N VAL A 45 15.30 18.28 4.63
CA VAL A 45 16.74 17.93 4.61
C VAL A 45 16.99 16.53 4.07
N HIS A 46 15.93 15.74 3.90
CA HIS A 46 15.97 14.39 3.33
C HIS A 46 14.85 14.24 2.30
N PHE A 47 15.12 13.54 1.20
CA PHE A 47 14.11 13.12 0.24
C PHE A 47 14.15 11.60 0.07
N LEU A 48 12.99 10.99 -0.13
CA LEU A 48 12.88 9.62 -0.65
C LEU A 48 12.76 9.71 -2.17
N LEU A 49 13.66 9.04 -2.88
CA LEU A 49 13.65 9.04 -4.34
C LEU A 49 12.98 7.78 -4.88
N LEU A 50 12.01 7.96 -5.75
CA LEU A 50 11.27 6.90 -6.42
C LEU A 50 11.47 7.02 -7.94
N SER A 51 11.45 5.89 -8.64
CA SER A 51 11.45 5.87 -10.11
C SER A 51 10.17 6.48 -10.66
N TYR A 52 10.19 6.81 -11.95
CA TYR A 52 8.96 7.19 -12.63
C TYR A 52 7.94 6.04 -12.59
N GLY A 53 6.75 6.31 -12.07
CA GLY A 53 5.64 5.35 -11.99
C GLY A 53 4.40 5.74 -12.80
N GLY A 54 4.48 6.83 -13.57
CA GLY A 54 3.34 7.39 -14.31
C GLY A 54 2.93 8.77 -13.82
N ARG A 55 1.69 9.17 -14.12
CA ARG A 55 1.06 10.41 -13.68
C ARG A 55 -0.17 10.09 -12.81
N PRO A 56 -0.59 10.97 -11.89
CA PRO A 56 -1.77 10.72 -11.06
C PRO A 56 -2.98 10.34 -11.93
N VAL A 57 -3.67 9.26 -11.57
CA VAL A 57 -4.76 8.70 -12.41
C VAL A 57 -5.86 9.73 -12.67
N LEU A 58 -6.21 10.52 -11.66
CA LEU A 58 -7.21 11.59 -11.74
C LEU A 58 -6.81 12.75 -12.67
N ARG A 59 -5.51 12.89 -12.97
CA ARG A 59 -5.02 13.90 -13.91
C ARG A 59 -5.09 13.41 -15.35
N GLU A 60 -4.87 12.11 -15.57
CA GLU A 60 -4.92 11.51 -16.92
C GLU A 60 -6.36 11.22 -17.37
N MET A 61 -7.26 10.93 -16.44
CA MET A 61 -8.66 10.60 -16.73
C MET A 61 -9.58 11.27 -15.72
N LYS A 62 -10.61 11.99 -16.19
CA LYS A 62 -11.65 12.56 -15.30
C LYS A 62 -12.48 11.47 -14.61
N GLU A 63 -12.74 10.39 -15.33
CA GLU A 63 -13.43 9.20 -14.84
C GLU A 63 -12.56 7.97 -15.12
N VAL A 64 -12.34 7.14 -14.10
CA VAL A 64 -11.46 5.98 -14.22
C VAL A 64 -12.22 4.86 -14.93
N ARG A 65 -11.73 4.44 -16.09
CA ARG A 65 -12.35 3.36 -16.87
C ARG A 65 -12.44 2.08 -16.03
N PRO A 66 -13.51 1.27 -16.15
CA PRO A 66 -13.67 0.04 -15.36
C PRO A 66 -12.47 -0.91 -15.42
N ASN A 67 -11.86 -1.08 -16.60
CA ASN A 67 -10.68 -1.92 -16.77
C ASN A 67 -9.47 -1.41 -15.97
N VAL A 68 -9.31 -0.09 -15.84
CA VAL A 68 -8.23 0.52 -15.05
C VAL A 68 -8.53 0.36 -13.56
N VAL A 69 -9.79 0.52 -13.15
CA VAL A 69 -10.21 0.23 -11.77
C VAL A 69 -9.84 -1.19 -11.38
N ASP A 70 -10.17 -2.18 -12.22
CA ASP A 70 -9.84 -3.58 -11.92
C ASP A 70 -8.32 -3.82 -11.86
N GLN A 71 -7.52 -3.15 -12.70
CA GLN A 71 -6.06 -3.20 -12.61
C GLN A 71 -5.53 -2.63 -11.29
N ILE A 72 -6.03 -1.46 -10.86
CA ILE A 72 -5.65 -0.83 -9.60
C ILE A 72 -5.99 -1.75 -8.42
N ILE A 73 -7.18 -2.36 -8.45
CA ILE A 73 -7.62 -3.30 -7.42
C ILE A 73 -6.74 -4.57 -7.41
N VAL A 74 -6.32 -5.07 -8.57
CA VAL A 74 -5.34 -6.16 -8.66
C VAL A 74 -3.98 -5.75 -8.08
N ALA A 75 -3.53 -4.52 -8.33
CA ALA A 75 -2.30 -3.96 -7.79
C ALA A 75 -2.35 -3.92 -6.25
N LEU A 76 -3.45 -3.40 -5.68
CA LEU A 76 -3.66 -3.37 -4.24
C LEU A 76 -3.71 -4.78 -3.63
N LYS A 77 -4.39 -5.72 -4.28
CA LYS A 77 -4.40 -7.13 -3.83
C LYS A 77 -3.01 -7.76 -3.84
N ARG A 78 -2.13 -7.39 -4.78
CA ARG A 78 -0.72 -7.86 -4.78
C ARG A 78 0.04 -7.26 -3.60
N LEU A 79 -0.19 -5.99 -3.27
CA LEU A 79 0.36 -5.37 -2.06
C LEU A 79 -0.10 -6.13 -0.79
N HIS A 80 -1.37 -6.50 -0.73
CA HIS A 80 -1.95 -7.29 0.38
C HIS A 80 -1.35 -8.69 0.49
N GLN A 81 -0.98 -9.31 -0.63
CA GLN A 81 -0.29 -10.61 -0.63
C GLN A 81 1.09 -10.52 0.06
N CYS A 82 1.74 -9.36 -0.01
CA CYS A 82 2.96 -9.04 0.74
C CYS A 82 2.70 -8.65 2.21
N ARG A 83 1.46 -8.83 2.70
CA ARG A 83 1.02 -8.50 4.07
C ARG A 83 1.04 -7.02 4.40
N ILE A 84 1.02 -6.14 3.40
CA ILE A 84 0.94 -4.69 3.64
C ILE A 84 -0.51 -4.22 3.52
N LEU A 85 -1.00 -3.49 4.53
CA LEU A 85 -2.13 -2.57 4.41
C LEU A 85 -1.59 -1.20 4.07
N HIS A 86 -2.21 -0.50 3.12
CA HIS A 86 -1.73 0.82 2.72
C HIS A 86 -2.18 1.92 3.68
N HIS A 87 -3.36 1.74 4.30
CA HIS A 87 -4.10 2.70 5.15
C HIS A 87 -4.52 4.02 4.50
N ASP A 88 -3.98 4.32 3.31
CA ASP A 88 -4.27 5.51 2.51
C ASP A 88 -4.38 5.18 1.01
N ALA A 89 -4.96 4.01 0.70
CA ALA A 89 -5.20 3.58 -0.67
C ALA A 89 -6.32 4.42 -1.30
N GLU A 90 -5.96 5.61 -1.75
CA GLU A 90 -6.85 6.56 -2.41
C GLU A 90 -6.45 6.82 -3.86
N PRO A 91 -7.36 7.27 -4.72
CA PRO A 91 -7.05 7.57 -6.13
C PRO A 91 -5.92 8.59 -6.32
N ARG A 92 -5.70 9.50 -5.35
CA ARG A 92 -4.57 10.45 -5.37
C ARG A 92 -3.20 9.77 -5.30
N ASN A 93 -3.15 8.58 -4.70
CA ASN A 93 -1.95 7.77 -4.49
C ASN A 93 -1.81 6.67 -5.56
N VAL A 94 -2.57 6.79 -6.66
CA VAL A 94 -2.48 5.90 -7.82
C VAL A 94 -1.86 6.66 -8.99
N LEU A 95 -0.73 6.15 -9.48
CA LEU A 95 -0.11 6.58 -10.71
C LEU A 95 -0.53 5.67 -11.87
N TYR A 96 -0.76 6.26 -13.03
CA TYR A 96 -1.07 5.58 -14.27
C TYR A 96 -0.07 6.01 -15.34
N ASP A 97 0.56 5.04 -16.00
CA ASP A 97 1.40 5.30 -17.16
C ASP A 97 0.65 4.92 -18.44
N ARG A 98 0.44 5.91 -19.31
CA ARG A 98 -0.27 5.74 -20.58
C ARG A 98 0.53 4.90 -21.58
N SER A 99 1.86 4.93 -21.49
CA SER A 99 2.74 4.24 -22.43
C SER A 99 2.80 2.74 -22.16
N SER A 100 2.94 2.34 -20.89
CA SER A 100 2.88 0.91 -20.49
C SER A 100 1.45 0.40 -20.25
N GLY A 101 0.49 1.30 -20.02
CA GLY A 101 -0.87 0.96 -19.62
C GLY A 101 -0.96 0.39 -18.19
N GLY A 102 0.13 0.47 -17.42
CA GLY A 102 0.21 -0.02 -16.04
C GLY A 102 -0.15 1.05 -15.01
N CYS A 103 -0.49 0.60 -13.80
CA CYS A 103 -0.75 1.45 -12.64
C CYS A 103 0.16 1.07 -11.48
N MET A 104 0.63 2.08 -10.74
CA MET A 104 1.45 1.91 -9.55
C MET A 104 0.85 2.64 -8.35
N LEU A 105 0.97 2.04 -7.18
CA LEU A 105 0.58 2.62 -5.89
C LEU A 105 1.78 3.34 -5.28
N VAL A 106 1.55 4.51 -4.70
CA VAL A 106 2.56 5.35 -4.05
C VAL A 106 2.10 5.80 -2.66
N ASP A 107 2.98 6.47 -1.92
CA ASP A 107 2.73 6.97 -0.57
C ASP A 107 2.46 5.86 0.46
N LEU A 108 3.53 5.15 0.83
CA LEU A 108 3.46 4.09 1.84
C LEU A 108 3.73 4.61 3.25
N MET A 109 3.52 5.91 3.49
CA MET A 109 3.86 6.57 4.74
C MET A 109 3.05 6.05 5.93
N LEU A 110 1.78 5.71 5.69
CA LEU A 110 0.87 5.15 6.69
C LEU A 110 0.77 3.62 6.60
N ALA A 111 1.46 3.00 5.64
CA ALA A 111 1.34 1.58 5.40
C ALA A 111 1.86 0.76 6.57
N GLU A 112 1.26 -0.41 6.80
CA GLU A 112 1.57 -1.27 7.93
C GLU A 112 1.69 -2.74 7.48
N ILE A 113 2.68 -3.43 8.04
CA ILE A 113 2.83 -4.87 7.85
C ILE A 113 1.88 -5.56 8.82
N HIS A 114 0.81 -6.15 8.29
CA HIS A 114 -0.19 -6.84 9.07
C HIS A 114 0.18 -8.33 9.18
N ASP A 115 0.85 -8.67 10.28
CA ASP A 115 1.21 -10.06 10.59
C ASP A 115 -0.03 -10.91 10.88
N ARG A 116 0.05 -12.20 10.55
CA ARG A 116 -0.96 -13.16 11.01
C ARG A 116 -0.74 -13.38 12.50
N GLN A 117 -1.82 -13.30 13.28
CA GLN A 117 -1.81 -13.88 14.62
C GLN A 117 -1.36 -15.35 14.50
N PRO A 118 -0.44 -15.83 15.35
CA PRO A 118 -0.08 -17.23 15.37
C PRO A 118 -1.36 -18.05 15.50
N LEU A 119 -1.51 -19.09 14.68
CA LEU A 119 -2.56 -20.08 14.89
C LEU A 119 -2.39 -20.55 16.34
N GLY A 120 -3.41 -20.31 17.18
CA GLY A 120 -3.32 -20.53 18.62
C GLY A 120 -2.74 -21.91 18.94
N SER A 121 -1.94 -22.00 20.01
CA SER A 121 -1.16 -23.19 20.37
C SER A 121 -1.98 -24.48 20.19
N ILE A 122 -1.55 -25.32 19.24
CA ILE A 122 -2.14 -26.63 18.98
C ILE A 122 -1.69 -27.54 20.11
N ASN A 123 -2.49 -27.63 21.16
CA ASN A 123 -2.26 -28.58 22.23
C ASN A 123 -2.74 -29.96 21.75
N CYS A 124 -1.82 -30.82 21.30
CA CYS A 124 -2.10 -32.12 20.65
C CYS A 124 -2.88 -33.12 21.53
N ASN A 125 -3.06 -32.86 22.83
CA ASN A 125 -3.60 -33.82 23.80
C ASN A 125 -5.03 -33.57 24.28
N ARG A 126 -5.87 -32.81 23.56
CA ARG A 126 -7.30 -32.70 23.92
C ARG A 126 -8.17 -33.63 23.07
N GLN A 127 -8.58 -34.74 23.69
CA GLN A 127 -9.61 -35.65 23.20
C GLN A 127 -10.80 -34.88 22.62
N SER A 128 -11.21 -35.31 21.43
CA SER A 128 -12.36 -34.85 20.65
C SER A 128 -13.60 -34.59 21.52
N ARG A 129 -13.76 -33.34 21.98
CA ARG A 129 -15.07 -32.80 22.34
C ARG A 129 -15.46 -31.85 21.22
N LYS A 130 -16.50 -32.22 20.47
CA LYS A 130 -17.18 -31.38 19.47
C LYS A 130 -17.28 -29.94 20.00
N ARG A 131 -16.43 -29.05 19.51
CA ARG A 131 -16.55 -27.63 19.79
C ARG A 131 -17.70 -27.11 18.94
N LYS A 132 -18.80 -26.69 19.60
CA LYS A 132 -19.75 -25.76 19.00
C LYS A 132 -18.93 -24.60 18.44
N SER A 133 -19.05 -24.37 17.13
CA SER A 133 -18.56 -23.17 16.46
C SER A 133 -19.20 -21.97 17.15
N VAL A 134 -18.50 -21.39 18.12
CA VAL A 134 -18.77 -20.02 18.52
C VAL A 134 -18.28 -19.21 17.33
N THR A 135 -19.22 -18.77 16.51
CA THR A 135 -19.04 -17.74 15.50
C THR A 135 -18.48 -16.52 16.22
N GLY A 136 -17.15 -16.42 16.29
CA GLY A 136 -16.49 -15.17 16.61
C GLY A 136 -17.03 -14.14 15.64
N LYS A 137 -17.49 -13.00 16.16
CA LYS A 137 -17.92 -11.86 15.35
C LYS A 137 -16.89 -11.67 14.25
N HIS A 138 -17.32 -11.84 13.00
CA HIS A 138 -16.47 -11.71 11.82
C HIS A 138 -16.08 -10.23 11.73
N VAL A 139 -14.98 -9.85 12.40
CA VAL A 139 -14.34 -8.56 12.16
C VAL A 139 -14.04 -8.55 10.66
N PRO A 140 -14.51 -7.55 9.90
CA PRO A 140 -14.21 -7.46 8.48
C PRO A 140 -12.70 -7.55 8.29
N ASP A 141 -12.27 -8.43 7.40
CA ASP A 141 -10.87 -8.54 7.01
C ASP A 141 -10.41 -7.15 6.52
N ALA A 142 -9.44 -6.55 7.20
CA ALA A 142 -9.02 -5.16 6.95
C ALA A 142 -8.61 -4.94 5.48
N PHE A 143 -8.00 -5.94 4.86
CA PHE A 143 -7.68 -5.96 3.44
C PHE A 143 -8.92 -5.82 2.55
N SER A 144 -9.99 -6.54 2.89
CA SER A 144 -11.25 -6.51 2.15
C SER A 144 -11.94 -5.14 2.27
N VAL A 145 -11.86 -4.50 3.45
CA VAL A 145 -12.39 -3.14 3.67
C VAL A 145 -11.61 -2.12 2.83
N GLU A 146 -10.28 -2.20 2.84
CA GLU A 146 -9.43 -1.29 2.06
C GLU A 146 -9.71 -1.40 0.55
N VAL A 147 -9.84 -2.61 0.02
CA VAL A 147 -10.21 -2.85 -1.39
C VAL A 147 -11.59 -2.24 -1.72
N GLN A 148 -12.57 -2.40 -0.83
CA GLN A 148 -13.92 -1.85 -1.04
C GLN A 148 -13.91 -0.32 -1.02
N SER A 149 -13.15 0.27 -0.08
CA SER A 149 -13.01 1.72 0.02
C SER A 149 -12.39 2.31 -1.25
N LEU A 150 -11.26 1.76 -1.71
CA LEU A 150 -10.62 2.24 -2.94
C LEU A 150 -11.54 2.06 -4.16
N ARG A 151 -12.26 0.93 -4.26
CA ARG A 151 -13.19 0.71 -5.37
C ARG A 151 -14.33 1.72 -5.38
N ALA A 152 -14.84 2.11 -4.20
CA ALA A 152 -15.88 3.12 -4.08
C ALA A 152 -15.37 4.52 -4.46
N SER A 153 -14.12 4.85 -4.13
CA SER A 153 -13.50 6.13 -4.50
C SER A 153 -13.13 6.25 -5.98
N LEU A 154 -13.04 5.13 -6.70
CA LEU A 154 -12.72 5.06 -8.13
C LEU A 154 -13.97 4.95 -9.04
N ALA A 155 -15.14 4.74 -8.45
CA ALA A 155 -16.43 4.66 -9.14
C ALA A 155 -17.02 6.06 -9.36
#